data_AF-A0A7C8YS24-F1
#
_entry.id   AF-A0A7C8YS24-F1
#
_cell.length_a   1.000
_cell.length_b   1.000
_cell.length_c   1.000
_cell.angle_alpha   90.00
_cell.angle_beta   90.00
_cell.angle_gamma   90.00
#
_symmetry.space_group_name_H-M   'P 1'
#
loop_
_entity.id
_entity.type
_entity.pdbx_description
1 polymer ?
#
loop_
_entity_poly.entity_id
_entity_poly.type
_entity_poly.pdbx_seq_one_letter_code
_entity_poly.pdbx_strand_id
1 'polypeptide(L)'
;YTSATHSSRVGFTRFLILSLSHLLFFRRELYLAIMGSDSSSIVRLNIGGKKFCTTIDTLTQREPDSMLAAMFSGRHTVCHDPDKGCVFVDRDGKHFRHILNWLRDGVVPTLKDSEYAELLREAEYYQLLGLIEGINATLNNKRKEGDDLSSELSRRDVIKCIQSKRVKFRGVNLSGLDLSKLDLSNVDFSHACLKGVFFSRANLQCAKFGVGYLSVQGLSILANISRRWELKCMGVAGNHFITFCRM
;
A
#
# COMPACT_ATOMS: atom_id res chain seq x y z
N TYR A 1 62.73 -18.41 78.66
CA TYR A 1 63.36 -18.79 77.38
C TYR A 1 62.23 -19.08 76.40
N THR A 2 61.81 -18.10 75.58
CA THR A 2 62.41 -17.65 74.28
C THR A 2 62.05 -18.63 73.14
N SER A 3 61.53 -18.21 71.98
CA SER A 3 61.16 -16.88 71.43
C SER A 3 60.22 -17.11 70.22
N ALA A 4 59.22 -16.27 69.89
CA ALA A 4 59.29 -15.02 69.11
C ALA A 4 60.16 -15.13 67.83
N THR A 5 59.77 -14.67 66.63
CA THR A 5 58.74 -13.70 66.15
C THR A 5 57.95 -14.29 64.94
N HIS A 6 57.27 -13.63 63.97
CA HIS A 6 56.98 -12.22 63.57
C HIS A 6 55.70 -12.16 62.68
N SER A 7 55.15 -10.95 62.44
CA SER A 7 54.42 -10.43 61.23
C SER A 7 53.44 -11.26 60.38
N SER A 8 52.33 -10.74 59.82
CA SER A 8 51.80 -9.35 59.73
C SER A 8 50.27 -9.32 59.44
N ARG A 9 49.64 -8.13 59.52
CA ARG A 9 48.25 -7.82 59.09
C ARG A 9 48.10 -8.01 57.56
N VAL A 10 46.94 -8.14 56.89
CA VAL A 10 45.57 -7.53 56.99
C VAL A 10 44.56 -8.53 56.34
N GLY A 11 43.24 -8.59 56.56
CA GLY A 11 42.28 -7.88 57.45
C GLY A 11 40.87 -7.75 56.83
N PHE A 12 39.90 -7.21 57.59
CA PHE A 12 38.47 -6.93 57.27
C PHE A 12 37.46 -8.10 57.07
N THR A 13 36.22 -7.81 57.48
CA THR A 13 35.05 -8.70 57.54
C THR A 13 34.25 -8.77 56.23
N ARG A 14 33.80 -9.98 55.84
CA ARG A 14 32.70 -10.32 54.91
C ARG A 14 32.67 -11.86 54.71
N PHE A 15 31.59 -12.53 54.30
CA PHE A 15 30.22 -12.12 53.95
C PHE A 15 29.22 -13.15 54.50
N LEU A 16 28.04 -12.69 54.93
CA LEU A 16 26.88 -13.55 55.17
C LEU A 16 25.84 -13.24 54.08
N ILE A 17 25.99 -13.87 52.91
CA ILE A 17 25.04 -13.78 51.79
C ILE A 17 24.75 -15.19 51.29
N LEU A 18 23.65 -15.78 51.78
CA LEU A 18 22.86 -16.70 50.96
C LEU A 18 22.06 -15.83 49.98
N SER A 19 22.02 -16.25 48.70
CA SER A 19 21.63 -15.37 47.60
C SER A 19 20.22 -14.80 47.73
N LEU A 20 20.09 -13.48 47.55
CA LEU A 20 18.82 -12.77 47.42
C LEU A 20 17.94 -13.27 46.25
N SER A 21 18.50 -14.03 45.30
CA SER A 21 17.76 -14.59 44.16
C SER A 21 16.57 -15.48 44.55
N HIS A 22 16.69 -16.31 45.59
CA HIS A 22 15.56 -17.15 46.05
C HIS A 22 14.46 -16.33 46.73
N LEU A 23 14.83 -15.28 47.48
CA LEU A 23 13.85 -14.39 48.12
C LEU A 23 13.13 -13.53 47.06
N LEU A 24 13.83 -13.11 46.01
CA LEU A 24 13.24 -12.44 44.85
C LEU A 24 12.32 -13.38 44.04
N PHE A 25 12.66 -14.66 43.91
CA PHE A 25 11.81 -15.64 43.23
C PHE A 25 10.46 -15.84 43.96
N PHE A 26 10.49 -16.10 45.27
CA PHE A 26 9.27 -16.22 46.07
C PHE A 26 8.45 -14.91 46.11
N ARG A 27 9.13 -13.76 46.17
CA ARG A 27 8.45 -12.45 46.09
C ARG A 27 7.84 -12.20 44.71
N ARG A 28 8.38 -12.76 43.63
CA ARG A 28 7.84 -12.60 42.27
C ARG A 28 6.53 -13.37 42.09
N GLU A 29 6.47 -14.63 42.50
CA GLU A 29 5.23 -15.41 42.46
C GLU A 29 4.16 -14.80 43.38
N LEU A 30 4.52 -14.35 44.58
CA LEU A 30 3.58 -13.67 45.47
C LEU A 30 3.12 -12.31 44.90
N TYR A 31 3.98 -11.57 44.19
CA TYR A 31 3.62 -10.31 43.54
C TYR A 31 2.71 -10.53 42.32
N LEU A 32 2.92 -11.61 41.55
CA LEU A 32 2.02 -12.03 40.47
C LEU A 32 0.66 -12.52 41.01
N ALA A 33 0.63 -13.16 42.18
CA ALA A 33 -0.61 -13.55 42.85
C ALA A 33 -1.36 -12.36 43.50
N ILE A 34 -0.64 -11.33 43.96
CA ILE A 34 -1.23 -10.09 44.51
C ILE A 34 -1.69 -9.14 43.41
N MET A 35 -0.95 -9.04 42.29
CA MET A 35 -1.40 -8.37 41.07
C MET A 35 -2.34 -9.28 40.27
N GLY A 36 -3.49 -9.60 40.89
CA GLY A 36 -4.51 -10.45 40.33
C GLY A 36 -4.98 -10.02 38.93
N SER A 37 -5.51 -10.98 38.19
CA SER A 37 -5.87 -10.87 36.77
C SER A 37 -6.86 -9.73 36.47
N ASP A 38 -6.32 -8.58 36.03
CA ASP A 38 -7.09 -7.48 35.43
C ASP A 38 -6.44 -7.05 34.10
N SER A 39 -6.80 -7.77 33.03
CA SER A 39 -6.35 -7.54 31.65
C SER A 39 -7.08 -6.35 30.99
N SER A 40 -7.16 -5.22 31.71
CA SER A 40 -7.78 -3.98 31.25
C SER A 40 -7.10 -2.73 31.83
N SER A 41 -5.85 -2.85 32.30
CA SER A 41 -5.10 -1.73 32.87
C SER A 41 -5.00 -0.56 31.87
N ILE A 42 -5.46 0.62 32.30
CA ILE A 42 -5.59 1.82 31.47
C ILE A 42 -4.27 2.58 31.42
N VAL A 43 -3.69 2.67 30.22
CA VAL A 43 -2.48 3.41 29.90
C VAL A 43 -2.82 4.82 29.44
N ARG A 44 -2.17 5.82 30.05
CA ARG A 44 -2.16 7.22 29.59
C ARG A 44 -0.85 7.50 28.85
N LEU A 45 -0.98 8.06 27.64
CA LEU A 45 0.12 8.35 26.72
C LEU A 45 0.17 9.85 26.41
N ASN A 46 1.37 10.39 26.22
CA ASN A 46 1.60 11.77 25.77
C ASN A 46 2.58 11.74 24.60
N ILE A 47 2.09 11.94 23.38
CA ILE A 47 2.86 11.82 22.14
C ILE A 47 3.09 13.24 21.58
N GLY A 48 4.27 13.81 21.85
CA GLY A 48 4.62 15.18 21.44
C GLY A 48 3.64 16.25 21.95
N GLY A 49 3.14 16.09 23.18
CA GLY A 49 2.14 16.99 23.78
C GLY A 49 0.67 16.57 23.58
N LYS A 50 0.39 15.65 22.65
CA LYS A 50 -0.97 15.14 22.39
C LYS A 50 -1.26 13.94 23.29
N LYS A 51 -2.29 14.07 24.14
CA LYS A 51 -2.65 13.08 25.15
C LYS A 51 -3.61 12.02 24.59
N PHE A 52 -3.34 10.75 24.88
CA PHE A 52 -4.18 9.61 24.51
C PHE A 52 -4.41 8.67 25.70
N CYS A 53 -5.46 7.86 25.61
CA CYS A 53 -5.87 6.89 26.62
C CYS A 53 -6.28 5.58 25.94
N THR A 54 -5.80 4.43 26.44
CA THR A 54 -6.06 3.10 25.88
C THR A 54 -5.74 1.99 26.89
N THR A 55 -5.99 0.72 26.59
CA THR A 55 -5.56 -0.43 27.44
C THR A 55 -4.16 -0.93 27.06
N ILE A 56 -3.48 -1.62 27.98
CA ILE A 56 -2.24 -2.38 27.66
C ILE A 56 -2.50 -3.33 26.48
N ASP A 57 -3.60 -4.09 26.53
CA ASP A 57 -4.04 -5.02 25.50
C ASP A 57 -4.08 -4.42 24.09
N THR A 58 -4.52 -3.16 23.95
CA THR A 58 -4.49 -2.45 22.66
C THR A 58 -3.06 -2.33 22.11
N LEU A 59 -2.09 -2.11 22.99
CA LEU A 59 -0.69 -1.84 22.64
C LEU A 59 0.15 -3.12 22.48
N THR A 60 -0.35 -4.28 22.93
CA THR A 60 0.40 -5.54 22.98
C THR A 60 -0.18 -6.67 22.13
N GLN A 61 -1.51 -6.74 21.92
CA GLN A 61 -2.13 -7.93 21.32
C GLN A 61 -1.94 -8.06 19.80
N ARG A 62 -2.07 -6.96 19.04
CA ARG A 62 -2.12 -7.04 17.56
C ARG A 62 -0.76 -7.22 16.90
N GLU A 63 0.27 -6.60 17.46
CA GLU A 63 1.63 -6.60 16.90
C GLU A 63 2.64 -6.83 18.05
N PRO A 64 2.78 -8.08 18.54
CA PRO A 64 3.52 -8.39 19.77
C PRO A 64 5.02 -8.07 19.72
N ASP A 65 5.59 -8.01 18.51
CA ASP A 65 7.01 -7.68 18.26
C ASP A 65 7.25 -6.17 18.05
N SER A 66 6.19 -5.34 18.12
CA SER A 66 6.31 -3.88 17.95
C SER A 66 7.02 -3.18 19.11
N MET A 67 7.50 -1.96 18.87
CA MET A 67 8.05 -1.09 19.92
C MET A 67 7.02 -0.83 21.04
N LEU A 68 5.74 -0.66 20.69
CA LEU A 68 4.68 -0.44 21.67
C LEU A 68 4.45 -1.69 22.52
N ALA A 69 4.38 -2.87 21.92
CA ALA A 69 4.27 -4.12 22.66
C ALA A 69 5.49 -4.35 23.56
N ALA A 70 6.70 -4.09 23.07
CA ALA A 70 7.93 -4.18 23.86
C ALA A 70 7.93 -3.22 25.07
N MET A 71 7.50 -1.97 24.91
CA MET A 71 7.36 -0.99 26.01
C MET A 71 6.36 -1.46 27.07
N PHE A 72 5.18 -1.96 26.66
CA PHE A 72 4.09 -2.32 27.57
C PHE A 72 4.05 -3.80 27.97
N SER A 73 5.07 -4.59 27.59
CA SER A 73 5.26 -6.00 27.95
C SER A 73 5.51 -6.29 29.44
N GLY A 74 5.62 -5.27 30.28
CA GLY A 74 6.02 -5.39 31.69
C GLY A 74 7.49 -5.74 31.91
N ARG A 75 8.31 -5.84 30.85
CA ARG A 75 9.74 -6.20 30.92
C ARG A 75 10.68 -4.99 30.99
N HIS A 76 10.18 -3.80 30.66
CA HIS A 76 10.96 -2.56 30.59
C HIS A 76 10.41 -1.51 31.56
N THR A 77 11.29 -0.79 32.25
CA THR A 77 10.92 0.39 33.05
C THR A 77 10.65 1.57 32.13
N VAL A 78 9.39 1.79 31.77
CA VAL A 78 8.99 2.95 30.97
C VAL A 78 9.07 4.22 31.82
N CYS A 79 9.63 5.30 31.26
CA CYS A 79 9.70 6.59 31.94
C CYS A 79 8.31 7.23 32.03
N HIS A 80 7.69 7.18 33.21
CA HIS A 80 6.44 7.89 33.51
C HIS A 80 6.72 9.34 33.94
N ASP A 81 5.87 10.27 33.49
CA ASP A 81 5.70 11.60 34.09
C ASP A 81 5.35 11.43 35.59
N PRO A 82 6.22 11.83 36.55
CA PRO A 82 6.02 11.53 37.96
C PRO A 82 4.74 12.12 38.55
N ASP A 83 4.29 13.27 38.03
CA ASP A 83 3.13 13.99 38.56
C ASP A 83 1.80 13.47 37.97
N LYS A 84 1.84 12.71 36.87
CA LYS A 84 0.65 12.37 36.05
C LYS A 84 0.50 10.88 35.74
N GLY A 85 1.53 10.08 35.99
CA GLY A 85 1.55 8.64 35.64
C GLY A 85 1.36 8.40 34.15
N CYS A 86 1.85 9.31 33.30
CA CYS A 86 1.65 9.31 31.86
C CYS A 86 2.95 8.95 31.16
N VAL A 87 2.92 8.05 30.18
CA VAL A 87 4.11 7.71 29.39
C VAL A 87 4.31 8.76 28.30
N PHE A 88 5.47 9.42 28.29
CA PHE A 88 5.84 10.36 27.24
C PHE A 88 6.56 9.67 26.09
N VAL A 89 6.26 10.08 24.86
CA VAL A 89 6.98 9.68 23.63
C VAL A 89 7.21 10.93 22.78
N ASP A 90 8.46 11.17 22.40
CA ASP A 90 8.87 12.36 21.64
C ASP A 90 8.67 12.18 20.13
N ARG A 91 7.40 12.19 19.69
CA ARG A 91 6.95 12.03 18.30
C ARG A 91 5.74 12.91 18.02
N ASP A 92 5.43 13.21 16.76
CA ASP A 92 4.21 13.94 16.42
C ASP A 92 2.95 13.05 16.58
N GLY A 93 2.19 13.27 17.65
CA GLY A 93 0.92 12.60 17.88
C GLY A 93 -0.19 12.87 16.85
N LYS A 94 0.04 13.65 15.77
CA LYS A 94 -0.93 13.88 14.66
C LYS A 94 -1.52 12.57 14.15
N HIS A 95 -0.66 11.58 13.90
CA HIS A 95 -1.06 10.29 13.32
C HIS A 95 -1.26 9.17 14.35
N PHE A 96 -0.93 9.40 15.61
CA PHE A 96 -1.05 8.37 16.65
C PHE A 96 -2.50 7.89 16.89
N ARG A 97 -3.50 8.73 16.59
CA ARG A 97 -4.92 8.32 16.55
C ARG A 97 -5.17 7.18 15.54
N HIS A 98 -4.51 7.23 14.38
CA HIS A 98 -4.66 6.21 13.35
C HIS A 98 -3.98 4.89 13.75
N ILE A 99 -2.82 4.99 14.40
CA ILE A 99 -2.14 3.84 15.01
C ILE A 99 -3.02 3.17 16.08
N LEU A 100 -3.60 3.95 17.01
CA LEU A 100 -4.49 3.38 18.04
C LEU A 100 -5.75 2.74 17.47
N ASN A 101 -6.34 3.30 16.40
CA ASN A 101 -7.49 2.68 15.75
C ASN A 101 -7.08 1.36 15.08
N TRP A 102 -6.03 1.37 14.24
CA TRP A 102 -5.54 0.14 13.60
C TRP A 102 -5.16 -0.94 14.61
N LEU A 103 -4.53 -0.58 15.74
CA LEU A 103 -4.25 -1.52 16.83
C LEU A 103 -5.52 -2.17 17.40
N ARG A 104 -6.63 -1.43 17.50
CA ARG A 104 -7.94 -1.94 17.97
C ARG A 104 -8.63 -2.77 16.90
N ASP A 105 -8.98 -2.17 15.77
CA ASP A 105 -9.88 -2.75 14.75
C ASP A 105 -9.16 -3.45 13.59
N GLY A 106 -7.89 -3.14 13.35
CA GLY A 106 -7.08 -3.68 12.24
C GLY A 106 -7.29 -2.95 10.91
N VAL A 107 -8.12 -1.91 10.87
CA VAL A 107 -8.52 -1.23 9.64
C VAL A 107 -7.48 -0.16 9.26
N VAL A 108 -6.92 -0.29 8.06
CA VAL A 108 -6.05 0.75 7.47
C VAL A 108 -6.89 2.00 7.20
N PRO A 109 -6.50 3.18 7.70
CA PRO A 109 -7.33 4.38 7.61
C PRO A 109 -7.35 4.97 6.19
N THR A 110 -8.52 5.32 5.67
CA THR A 110 -8.65 6.03 4.40
C THR A 110 -8.12 7.46 4.51
N LEU A 111 -6.95 7.73 3.91
CA LEU A 111 -6.25 9.02 3.97
C LEU A 111 -5.90 9.59 2.57
N LYS A 112 -5.44 10.85 2.55
CA LYS A 112 -4.75 11.45 1.39
C LYS A 112 -3.32 10.91 1.30
N ASP A 113 -2.75 10.96 0.09
CA ASP A 113 -1.46 10.32 -0.18
C ASP A 113 -0.28 11.00 0.55
N SER A 114 -0.38 12.31 0.81
CA SER A 114 0.55 13.02 1.70
C SER A 114 0.44 12.59 3.17
N GLU A 115 -0.77 12.28 3.64
CA GLU A 115 -1.02 11.85 5.02
C GLU A 115 -0.61 10.40 5.24
N TYR A 116 -0.73 9.53 4.22
CA TYR A 116 -0.14 8.18 4.25
C TYR A 116 1.38 8.22 4.39
N ALA A 117 2.07 9.11 3.67
CA ALA A 117 3.53 9.25 3.79
C ALA A 117 3.96 9.76 5.18
N GLU A 118 3.15 10.57 5.85
CA GLU A 118 3.39 10.97 7.24
C GLU A 118 3.11 9.83 8.22
N LEU A 119 1.97 9.12 8.08
CA LEU A 119 1.59 7.97 8.91
C LEU A 119 2.60 6.80 8.80
N LEU A 120 3.13 6.55 7.60
CA LEU A 120 4.09 5.48 7.35
C LEU A 120 5.35 5.65 8.21
N ARG A 121 5.88 6.87 8.33
CA ARG A 121 7.07 7.16 9.17
C ARG A 121 6.83 6.94 10.67
N GLU A 122 5.59 7.12 11.13
CA GLU A 122 5.24 6.76 12.52
C GLU A 122 5.07 5.24 12.64
N ALA A 123 4.44 4.57 11.68
CA ALA A 123 4.32 3.10 11.67
C ALA A 123 5.70 2.40 11.65
N GLU A 124 6.66 2.95 10.89
CA GLU A 124 8.07 2.55 10.89
C GLU A 124 8.71 2.76 12.27
N TYR A 125 8.55 3.94 12.87
CA TYR A 125 9.11 4.25 14.20
C TYR A 125 8.57 3.31 15.30
N TYR A 126 7.27 3.06 15.32
CA TYR A 126 6.63 2.15 16.28
C TYR A 126 6.76 0.66 15.91
N GLN A 127 7.39 0.34 14.77
CA GLN A 127 7.64 -1.02 14.27
C GLN A 127 6.34 -1.83 14.07
N LEU A 128 5.38 -1.23 13.36
CA LEU A 128 4.05 -1.78 13.07
C LEU A 128 4.01 -2.36 11.64
N LEU A 129 4.61 -3.54 11.46
CA LEU A 129 4.79 -4.17 10.16
C LEU A 129 3.47 -4.41 9.43
N GLY A 130 2.43 -4.90 10.11
CA GLY A 130 1.12 -5.12 9.50
C GLY A 130 0.43 -3.83 9.03
N LEU A 131 0.72 -2.69 9.67
CA LEU A 131 0.22 -1.38 9.24
C LEU A 131 1.00 -0.85 8.03
N ILE A 132 2.32 -1.06 8.01
CA ILE A 132 3.21 -0.72 6.88
C ILE A 132 2.78 -1.48 5.62
N GLU A 133 2.56 -2.79 5.72
CA GLU A 133 2.07 -3.61 4.62
C GLU A 133 0.67 -3.18 4.16
N GLY A 134 -0.24 -2.95 5.11
CA GLY A 134 -1.60 -2.48 4.82
C GLY A 134 -1.64 -1.15 4.06
N ILE A 135 -0.88 -0.14 4.51
CA ILE A 135 -0.76 1.16 3.81
C ILE A 135 -0.21 0.97 2.40
N ASN A 136 0.85 0.17 2.23
CA ASN A 136 1.45 -0.10 0.93
C ASN A 136 0.50 -0.83 -0.02
N ALA A 137 -0.31 -1.77 0.48
CA ALA A 137 -1.36 -2.42 -0.28
C ALA A 137 -2.43 -1.43 -0.75
N THR A 138 -2.93 -0.56 0.14
CA THR A 138 -3.91 0.48 -0.20
C THR A 138 -3.38 1.47 -1.25
N LEU A 139 -2.14 1.95 -1.09
CA LEU A 139 -1.51 2.85 -2.06
C LEU A 139 -1.29 2.17 -3.43
N ASN A 140 -0.92 0.90 -3.46
CA ASN A 140 -0.74 0.15 -4.71
C ASN A 140 -2.07 -0.20 -5.39
N ASN A 141 -3.17 -0.33 -4.65
CA ASN A 141 -4.51 -0.50 -5.23
C ASN A 141 -5.04 0.81 -5.82
N LYS A 142 -4.93 1.94 -5.09
CA LYS A 142 -5.21 3.29 -5.65
C LYS A 142 -4.48 3.53 -6.97
N ARG A 143 -3.21 3.12 -7.07
CA ARG A 143 -2.40 3.26 -8.30
C ARG A 143 -2.89 2.39 -9.47
N LYS A 144 -3.49 1.23 -9.19
CA LYS A 144 -4.10 0.36 -10.22
C LYS A 144 -5.44 0.91 -10.70
N GLU A 145 -6.28 1.39 -9.78
CA GLU A 145 -7.54 2.07 -10.10
C GLU A 145 -7.29 3.36 -10.91
N GLY A 146 -6.19 4.08 -10.61
CA GLY A 146 -5.75 5.24 -11.37
C GLY A 146 -5.19 4.97 -12.78
N ASP A 147 -4.81 3.73 -13.11
CA ASP A 147 -4.36 3.33 -14.46
C ASP A 147 -5.52 2.78 -15.33
N ASP A 148 -6.73 2.64 -14.76
CA ASP A 148 -7.93 2.10 -15.41
C ASP A 148 -9.06 3.16 -15.59
N LEU A 149 -8.94 4.33 -14.95
CA LEU A 149 -9.92 5.43 -15.01
C LEU A 149 -9.50 6.61 -15.90
N SER A 150 -8.60 6.38 -16.87
CA SER A 150 -8.47 7.27 -18.02
C SER A 150 -9.64 7.05 -18.97
N SER A 151 -10.56 8.02 -19.05
CA SER A 151 -11.69 7.99 -19.99
C SER A 151 -11.26 8.18 -21.46
N GLU A 152 -9.97 8.43 -21.71
CA GLU A 152 -9.32 8.32 -23.01
C GLU A 152 -8.45 7.05 -23.05
N LEU A 153 -8.77 6.12 -23.96
CA LEU A 153 -7.95 4.93 -24.20
C LEU A 153 -6.59 5.33 -24.77
N SER A 154 -5.48 4.97 -24.10
CA SER A 154 -4.17 5.30 -24.64
C SER A 154 -3.75 4.36 -25.78
N ARG A 155 -2.79 4.80 -26.60
CA ARG A 155 -2.11 3.94 -27.59
C ARG A 155 -1.53 2.66 -26.95
N ARG A 156 -1.12 2.72 -25.67
CA ARG A 156 -0.59 1.55 -24.93
C ARG A 156 -1.69 0.50 -24.72
N ASP A 157 -2.91 0.93 -24.44
CA ASP A 157 -4.03 0.03 -24.14
C ASP A 157 -4.61 -0.59 -25.40
N VAL A 158 -4.61 0.18 -26.51
CA VAL A 158 -4.85 -0.39 -27.84
C VAL A 158 -3.85 -1.51 -28.15
N ILE A 159 -2.56 -1.32 -27.84
CA ILE A 159 -1.53 -2.38 -27.99
C ILE A 159 -1.81 -3.58 -27.08
N LYS A 160 -2.13 -3.38 -25.78
CA LYS A 160 -2.52 -4.47 -24.85
C LYS A 160 -3.71 -5.29 -25.40
N CYS A 161 -4.73 -4.64 -25.94
CA CYS A 161 -5.93 -5.26 -26.49
C CYS A 161 -5.67 -6.07 -27.78
N ILE A 162 -4.75 -5.62 -28.64
CA ILE A 162 -4.29 -6.37 -29.81
C ILE A 162 -3.49 -7.61 -29.36
N GLN A 163 -2.50 -7.43 -28.50
CA GLN A 163 -1.62 -8.52 -28.03
C GLN A 163 -2.39 -9.63 -27.30
N SER A 164 -3.39 -9.27 -26.50
CA SER A 164 -4.25 -10.23 -25.77
C SER A 164 -5.32 -10.90 -26.64
N LYS A 165 -5.40 -10.58 -27.94
CA LYS A 165 -6.43 -11.04 -28.90
C LYS A 165 -7.88 -10.70 -28.51
N ARG A 166 -8.11 -9.93 -27.44
CA ARG A 166 -9.45 -9.52 -26.95
C ARG A 166 -9.96 -8.26 -27.66
N VAL A 167 -9.83 -8.23 -28.99
CA VAL A 167 -10.13 -7.07 -29.84
C VAL A 167 -11.63 -6.76 -29.83
N LYS A 168 -12.00 -5.63 -29.20
CA LYS A 168 -13.37 -5.09 -29.20
C LYS A 168 -13.35 -3.55 -29.27
N PHE A 169 -12.98 -3.00 -30.43
CA PHE A 169 -13.02 -1.55 -30.66
C PHE A 169 -14.36 -1.04 -31.22
N ARG A 170 -15.35 -1.92 -31.41
CA ARG A 170 -16.71 -1.56 -31.84
C ARG A 170 -17.36 -0.59 -30.84
N GLY A 171 -17.79 0.58 -31.32
CA GLY A 171 -18.45 1.61 -30.51
C GLY A 171 -17.52 2.43 -29.60
N VAL A 172 -16.20 2.24 -29.69
CA VAL A 172 -15.22 2.86 -28.79
C VAL A 172 -14.80 4.25 -29.28
N ASN A 173 -14.55 5.20 -28.37
CA ASN A 173 -13.89 6.46 -28.75
C ASN A 173 -12.38 6.27 -28.86
N LEU A 174 -11.82 6.59 -30.02
CA LEU A 174 -10.38 6.54 -30.31
C LEU A 174 -9.86 7.91 -30.82
N SER A 175 -10.67 8.98 -30.73
CA SER A 175 -10.38 10.28 -31.34
C SER A 175 -9.00 10.84 -30.98
N GLY A 176 -8.26 11.34 -31.97
CA GLY A 176 -6.94 11.93 -31.79
C GLY A 176 -5.77 10.96 -31.59
N LEU A 177 -6.02 9.65 -31.45
CA LEU A 177 -4.96 8.67 -31.22
C LEU A 177 -4.06 8.45 -32.44
N ASP A 178 -2.76 8.36 -32.20
CA ASP A 178 -1.85 7.76 -33.16
C ASP A 178 -1.92 6.22 -33.06
N LEU A 179 -2.40 5.56 -34.10
CA LEU A 179 -2.41 4.10 -34.30
C LEU A 179 -1.45 3.66 -35.43
N SER A 180 -0.56 4.55 -35.88
CA SER A 180 0.43 4.28 -36.92
C SER A 180 1.32 3.08 -36.61
N LYS A 181 1.72 2.34 -37.64
CA LYS A 181 2.60 1.14 -37.57
C LYS A 181 2.06 -0.05 -36.76
N LEU A 182 0.81 -0.03 -36.28
CA LEU A 182 0.21 -1.15 -35.55
C LEU A 182 -0.31 -2.23 -36.51
N ASP A 183 -0.36 -3.48 -36.04
CA ASP A 183 -1.17 -4.51 -36.69
C ASP A 183 -2.60 -4.40 -36.17
N LEU A 184 -3.51 -4.03 -37.07
CA LEU A 184 -4.93 -3.83 -36.85
C LEU A 184 -5.73 -4.73 -37.80
N SER A 185 -5.13 -5.82 -38.29
CA SER A 185 -5.82 -6.76 -39.18
C SER A 185 -6.97 -7.48 -38.47
N ASN A 186 -8.06 -7.71 -39.22
CA ASN A 186 -9.32 -8.30 -38.74
C ASN A 186 -10.03 -7.53 -37.60
N VAL A 187 -9.59 -6.30 -37.26
CA VAL A 187 -10.19 -5.48 -36.20
C VAL A 187 -11.55 -4.93 -36.62
N ASP A 188 -12.55 -5.01 -35.72
CA ASP A 188 -13.84 -4.35 -35.90
C ASP A 188 -13.85 -2.95 -35.26
N PHE A 189 -13.86 -1.90 -36.10
CA PHE A 189 -14.01 -0.49 -35.73
C PHE A 189 -15.44 0.03 -36.02
N SER A 190 -16.43 -0.83 -36.23
CA SER A 190 -17.80 -0.39 -36.51
C SER A 190 -18.33 0.48 -35.36
N HIS A 191 -18.97 1.61 -35.68
CA HIS A 191 -19.46 2.61 -34.71
C HIS A 191 -18.36 3.27 -33.84
N ALA A 192 -17.06 3.00 -34.06
CA ALA A 192 -15.97 3.60 -33.28
C ALA A 192 -15.70 5.04 -33.74
N CYS A 193 -15.49 5.98 -32.80
CA CYS A 193 -15.17 7.36 -33.15
C CYS A 193 -13.68 7.49 -33.52
N LEU A 194 -13.41 7.73 -34.82
CA LEU A 194 -12.07 7.80 -35.40
C LEU A 194 -11.62 9.23 -35.75
N LYS A 195 -12.27 10.26 -35.17
CA LYS A 195 -12.00 11.67 -35.49
C LYS A 195 -10.53 12.00 -35.19
N GLY A 196 -9.74 12.29 -36.24
CA GLY A 196 -8.34 12.67 -36.10
C GLY A 196 -7.37 11.52 -35.76
N VAL A 197 -7.76 10.26 -36.01
CA VAL A 197 -6.88 9.10 -35.80
C VAL A 197 -5.85 8.97 -36.92
N PHE A 198 -4.59 8.70 -36.54
CA PHE A 198 -3.50 8.44 -37.50
C PHE A 198 -3.31 6.93 -37.70
N PHE A 199 -3.42 6.46 -38.95
CA PHE A 199 -3.24 5.05 -39.33
C PHE A 199 -1.96 4.82 -40.17
N SER A 200 -1.01 5.75 -40.14
CA SER A 200 0.11 5.77 -41.08
C SER A 200 0.98 4.51 -40.97
N ARG A 201 1.10 3.75 -42.06
CA ARG A 201 1.80 2.44 -42.11
C ARG A 201 1.22 1.34 -41.19
N ALA A 202 -0.01 1.48 -40.69
CA ALA A 202 -0.69 0.38 -39.99
C ALA A 202 -1.12 -0.73 -40.97
N ASN A 203 -1.23 -1.98 -40.48
CA ASN A 203 -1.85 -3.07 -41.23
C ASN A 203 -3.35 -3.09 -40.95
N LEU A 204 -4.18 -2.81 -41.96
CA LEU A 204 -5.64 -2.78 -41.85
C LEU A 204 -6.33 -3.91 -42.62
N GLN A 205 -5.60 -4.96 -43.00
CA GLN A 205 -6.13 -6.09 -43.75
C GLN A 205 -7.33 -6.73 -43.05
N CYS A 206 -8.47 -6.81 -43.74
CA CYS A 206 -9.72 -7.35 -43.22
C CYS A 206 -10.33 -6.60 -42.01
N ALA A 207 -9.84 -5.39 -41.68
CA ALA A 207 -10.46 -4.53 -40.68
C ALA A 207 -11.79 -3.96 -41.18
N LYS A 208 -12.77 -3.84 -40.28
CA LYS A 208 -14.16 -3.42 -40.59
C LYS A 208 -14.44 -2.00 -40.13
N PHE A 209 -15.05 -1.20 -41.00
CA PHE A 209 -15.46 0.18 -40.73
C PHE A 209 -16.95 0.38 -41.07
N GLY A 210 -17.67 1.15 -40.24
CA GLY A 210 -19.08 1.47 -40.45
C GLY A 210 -19.30 2.56 -41.52
N VAL A 211 -20.28 2.37 -42.41
CA VAL A 211 -20.48 3.23 -43.61
C VAL A 211 -20.72 4.71 -43.28
N GLY A 212 -21.30 5.02 -42.11
CA GLY A 212 -21.55 6.41 -41.66
C GLY A 212 -20.30 7.30 -41.57
N TYR A 213 -19.09 6.73 -41.52
CA TYR A 213 -17.84 7.50 -41.48
C TYR A 213 -17.39 8.04 -42.86
N LEU A 214 -17.95 7.55 -43.97
CA LEU A 214 -17.51 7.97 -45.32
C LEU A 214 -17.85 9.42 -45.69
N SER A 215 -18.88 10.02 -45.10
CA SER A 215 -19.39 11.33 -45.53
C SER A 215 -18.41 12.50 -45.37
N VAL A 216 -17.45 12.40 -44.44
CA VAL A 216 -16.40 13.41 -44.22
C VAL A 216 -15.07 12.86 -43.67
N GLN A 217 -15.07 11.73 -42.94
CA GLN A 217 -13.85 11.17 -42.34
C GLN A 217 -13.20 10.07 -43.20
N GLY A 218 -13.96 9.41 -44.07
CA GLY A 218 -13.44 8.37 -44.97
C GLY A 218 -12.28 8.87 -45.84
N LEU A 219 -12.36 10.11 -46.33
CA LEU A 219 -11.33 10.72 -47.18
C LEU A 219 -9.98 10.92 -46.45
N SER A 220 -9.97 11.26 -45.15
CA SER A 220 -8.73 11.43 -44.40
C SER A 220 -8.11 10.09 -43.99
N ILE A 221 -8.94 9.09 -43.67
CA ILE A 221 -8.48 7.70 -43.47
C ILE A 221 -7.85 7.17 -44.77
N LEU A 222 -8.50 7.36 -45.92
CA LEU A 222 -7.99 6.96 -47.24
C LEU A 222 -6.72 7.71 -47.65
N ALA A 223 -6.58 9.00 -47.32
CA ALA A 223 -5.36 9.76 -47.60
C ALA A 223 -4.15 9.30 -46.76
N ASN A 224 -4.39 8.78 -45.55
CA ASN A 224 -3.34 8.31 -44.64
C ASN A 224 -2.94 6.84 -44.88
N ILE A 225 -3.82 6.08 -45.54
CA ILE A 225 -3.58 4.71 -46.00
C ILE A 225 -2.83 4.75 -47.35
N SER A 226 -1.55 4.38 -47.34
CA SER A 226 -0.69 4.37 -48.53
C SER A 226 -1.30 3.58 -49.70
N ARG A 227 -0.98 3.96 -50.95
CA ARG A 227 -1.54 3.50 -52.25
C ARG A 227 -1.41 1.97 -52.52
N ARG A 228 -2.00 1.11 -51.69
CA ARG A 228 -1.78 -0.35 -51.70
C ARG A 228 -2.98 -1.20 -51.25
N TRP A 229 -4.17 -0.61 -51.17
CA TRP A 229 -5.36 -1.23 -50.61
C TRP A 229 -6.57 -1.02 -51.51
N GLU A 230 -7.29 -2.10 -51.80
CA GLU A 230 -8.62 -2.06 -52.43
C GLU A 230 -9.70 -1.89 -51.36
N LEU A 231 -10.66 -1.01 -51.63
CA LEU A 231 -11.91 -0.92 -50.90
C LEU A 231 -12.85 -2.03 -51.37
N LYS A 232 -13.24 -2.94 -50.48
CA LYS A 232 -14.32 -3.91 -50.73
C LYS A 232 -15.49 -3.64 -49.81
N CYS A 233 -16.55 -3.08 -50.38
CA CYS A 233 -17.83 -2.92 -49.70
C CYS A 233 -18.47 -4.30 -49.50
N MET A 234 -18.79 -4.66 -48.26
CA MET A 234 -19.44 -5.93 -47.94
C MET A 234 -20.69 -5.65 -47.11
N GLY A 235 -21.85 -5.99 -47.66
CA GLY A 235 -23.13 -5.91 -46.96
C GLY A 235 -23.62 -7.30 -46.57
N VAL A 236 -24.00 -7.47 -45.31
CA VAL A 236 -24.94 -8.52 -44.88
C VAL A 236 -26.24 -7.80 -44.53
N ALA A 237 -27.40 -8.41 -44.81
CA ALA A 237 -28.70 -7.73 -44.71
C ALA A 237 -28.87 -6.96 -43.38
N GLY A 238 -29.13 -5.65 -43.48
CA GLY A 238 -29.28 -4.74 -42.34
C GLY A 238 -28.00 -4.13 -41.77
N ASN A 239 -26.79 -4.59 -42.15
CA ASN A 239 -25.52 -3.98 -41.73
C ASN A 239 -24.52 -3.88 -42.91
N HIS A 240 -24.35 -2.67 -43.43
CA HIS A 240 -23.29 -2.37 -44.39
C HIS A 240 -21.99 -2.01 -43.67
N PHE A 241 -20.86 -2.57 -44.11
CA PHE A 241 -19.53 -2.22 -43.64
C PHE A 241 -18.49 -2.29 -44.77
N ILE A 242 -17.35 -1.67 -44.53
CA ILE A 242 -16.24 -1.57 -45.48
C ILE A 242 -15.09 -2.42 -44.94
N THR A 243 -14.50 -3.21 -45.83
CA THR A 243 -13.33 -4.04 -45.54
C THR A 243 -12.17 -3.62 -46.43
N PHE A 244 -11.01 -3.36 -45.84
CA PHE A 244 -9.78 -3.12 -46.60
C PHE A 244 -9.14 -4.45 -47.00
N CYS A 245 -9.00 -4.68 -48.31
CA CYS A 245 -8.23 -5.80 -48.85
C CYS A 245 -6.91 -5.28 -49.41
N ARG A 246 -5.84 -6.06 -49.22
CA ARG A 246 -4.52 -5.77 -49.76
C ARG A 246 -4.47 -6.15 -51.24
N MET A 247 -3.75 -5.35 -52.05
CA MET A 247 -3.18 -5.78 -53.33
C MET A 247 -1.88 -6.55 -53.11
#